data_AF-R7YYV8-F1
#
_entry.id   AF-R7YYV8-F1
#
_cell.length_a   1.000
_cell.length_b   1.000
_cell.length_c   1.000
_cell.angle_alpha   90.00
_cell.angle_beta   90.00
_cell.angle_gamma   90.00
#
_symmetry.space_group_name_H-M   'P 1'
#
loop_
_entity.id
_entity.type
_entity.pdbx_description
1 polymer ?
#
loop_
_entity_poly.entity_id
_entity_poly.type
_entity_poly.pdbx_seq_one_letter_code
_entity_poly.pdbx_strand_id
1 'polypeptide(L)'
;MSTPSPVPDLNRDRLPTLFEVLSRRTTAPVDLFSFYIYMRDQQRSVDYLDFWLDVSQHMSLCRHYVRELRRSVLVETPELEKSASKRSSGLFDPSYDTAGPSNPEKAMTSERLSAFLRSDSGSKHSPNNSGQSEGSTPGQERPRPTFHSSNSGTSPQNNSGSSPGNNTSGSSPGHTVARQDIRASAEKILYTYLLPGAEREIILPQGILNAIQHAIEEEGRDDPEVFDAAKDYVFQAMERDAFPGFLRSKALGNIVPPSMMLRLIVGLLSLFGAFWAAFVLIFLNYSRTTRCWLILPFTVGIYALVSHQYMLDPLLALAGFSEYTFMSYHRIQEPFVRKLLNKRSLMALTWIVGIDAVLCCIFILVPGHRL
;
A
#
# COMPACT_ATOMS: atom_id res chain seq x y z
N MET A 1 -14.70 1.85 -21.40
CA MET A 1 -13.26 1.61 -21.66
C MET A 1 -12.65 1.09 -20.38
N SER A 2 -12.27 -0.19 -20.35
CA SER A 2 -11.41 -0.74 -19.30
C SER A 2 -10.03 -0.09 -19.43
N THR A 3 -9.57 0.52 -18.36
CA THR A 3 -8.31 1.24 -18.33
C THR A 3 -7.15 0.29 -18.04
N PRO A 4 -5.96 0.52 -18.64
CA PRO A 4 -4.82 -0.36 -18.41
C PRO A 4 -4.36 -0.24 -16.95
N SER A 5 -4.18 -1.40 -16.29
CA SER A 5 -3.51 -1.49 -15.00
C SER A 5 -2.13 -0.81 -15.08
N PRO A 6 -1.61 -0.21 -13.99
CA PRO A 6 -0.28 0.39 -14.00
C PRO A 6 0.74 -0.66 -14.43
N VAL A 7 1.39 -0.41 -15.56
CA VAL A 7 2.41 -1.32 -16.10
C VAL A 7 3.62 -1.25 -15.17
N PRO A 8 4.07 -2.37 -14.57
CA PRO A 8 5.26 -2.34 -13.73
C PRO A 8 6.50 -2.04 -14.57
N ASP A 9 7.33 -1.12 -14.09
CA ASP A 9 8.57 -0.70 -14.75
C ASP A 9 9.64 -1.80 -14.60
N LEU A 10 9.61 -2.83 -15.47
CA LEU A 10 10.52 -3.99 -15.35
C LEU A 10 12.01 -3.66 -15.63
N ASN A 11 12.32 -2.58 -16.34
CA ASN A 11 13.68 -2.22 -16.78
C ASN A 11 14.36 -1.26 -15.79
N ARG A 12 14.58 -1.72 -14.55
CA ARG A 12 15.20 -0.92 -13.49
C ARG A 12 16.45 -1.62 -12.95
N ASP A 13 17.60 -0.95 -13.05
CA ASP A 13 18.86 -1.42 -12.47
C ASP A 13 19.11 -0.83 -11.05
N ARG A 14 18.02 -0.52 -10.32
CA ARG A 14 18.04 -0.02 -8.94
C ARG A 14 16.92 -0.64 -8.12
N LEU A 15 17.10 -0.67 -6.79
CA LEU A 15 16.02 -0.98 -5.85
C LEU A 15 14.85 0.03 -6.02
N PRO A 16 13.60 -0.39 -5.78
CA PRO A 16 12.45 0.50 -5.82
C PRO A 16 12.43 1.46 -4.63
N THR A 17 11.74 2.59 -4.79
CA THR A 17 11.42 3.55 -3.72
C THR A 17 10.10 3.18 -3.05
N LEU A 18 9.85 3.71 -1.84
CA LEU A 18 8.59 3.45 -1.13
C LEU A 18 7.39 3.88 -1.98
N PHE A 19 7.45 5.03 -2.64
CA PHE A 19 6.38 5.51 -3.51
C PHE A 19 6.08 4.55 -4.67
N GLU A 20 7.07 3.89 -5.27
CA GLU A 20 6.85 2.94 -6.37
C GLU A 20 6.17 1.65 -5.89
N VAL A 21 6.48 1.21 -4.66
CA VAL A 21 5.79 0.10 -3.99
C VAL A 21 4.34 0.48 -3.67
N LEU A 22 4.12 1.63 -3.04
CA LEU A 22 2.78 2.14 -2.68
C LEU A 22 1.91 2.42 -3.93
N SER A 23 2.51 2.87 -5.02
CA SER A 23 1.83 3.09 -6.31
C SER A 23 1.62 1.82 -7.15
N ARG A 24 1.98 0.64 -6.61
CA ARG A 24 1.83 -0.68 -7.25
C ARG A 24 2.58 -0.80 -8.59
N ARG A 25 3.73 -0.13 -8.73
CA ARG A 25 4.61 -0.20 -9.91
C ARG A 25 5.70 -1.28 -9.81
N THR A 26 5.77 -1.99 -8.69
CA THR A 26 6.75 -3.05 -8.41
C THR A 26 6.12 -4.45 -8.44
N THR A 27 6.95 -5.49 -8.49
CA THR A 27 6.53 -6.90 -8.53
C THR A 27 7.19 -7.72 -7.43
N ALA A 28 6.74 -8.96 -7.24
CA ALA A 28 7.26 -9.88 -6.23
C ALA A 28 8.79 -10.05 -6.33
N PRO A 29 9.57 -9.98 -5.22
CA PRO A 29 9.15 -9.96 -3.81
C PRO A 29 9.07 -8.56 -3.16
N VAL A 30 9.12 -7.47 -3.92
CA VAL A 30 9.19 -6.09 -3.40
C VAL A 30 7.91 -5.31 -3.77
N ASP A 31 6.77 -5.99 -3.71
CA ASP A 31 5.44 -5.46 -4.02
C ASP A 31 4.68 -4.97 -2.78
N LEU A 32 3.60 -4.23 -2.98
CA LEU A 32 2.78 -3.66 -1.90
C LEU A 32 2.27 -4.72 -0.92
N PHE A 33 1.93 -5.93 -1.40
CA PHE A 33 1.47 -7.01 -0.53
C PHE A 33 2.60 -7.58 0.34
N SER A 34 3.83 -7.70 -0.20
CA SER A 34 5.01 -8.02 0.60
C SER A 34 5.31 -6.95 1.65
N PHE A 35 5.13 -5.67 1.30
CA PHE A 35 5.32 -4.56 2.23
C PHE A 35 4.28 -4.57 3.36
N TYR A 36 3.01 -4.85 3.04
CA TYR A 36 1.94 -5.02 4.03
C TYR A 36 2.23 -6.17 5.00
N ILE A 37 2.63 -7.35 4.51
CA ILE A 37 3.04 -8.49 5.37
C ILE A 37 4.22 -8.09 6.27
N TYR A 38 5.21 -7.37 5.74
CA TYR A 38 6.36 -6.90 6.50
C TYR A 38 5.97 -5.91 7.62
N MET A 39 5.12 -4.93 7.29
CA MET A 39 4.61 -3.92 8.23
C MET A 39 3.81 -4.56 9.37
N ARG A 40 2.98 -5.56 9.05
CA ARG A 40 2.18 -6.33 10.02
C ARG A 40 3.03 -7.25 10.90
N ASP A 41 3.86 -8.10 10.29
CA ASP A 41 4.50 -9.22 11.00
C ASP A 41 5.84 -8.86 11.65
N GLN A 42 6.59 -7.90 11.08
CA GLN A 42 7.95 -7.55 11.54
C GLN A 42 8.01 -6.20 12.25
N GLN A 43 7.45 -5.15 11.66
CA GLN A 43 7.46 -3.80 12.26
C GLN A 43 6.32 -3.57 13.26
N ARG A 44 5.21 -4.34 13.15
CA ARG A 44 3.98 -4.16 13.94
C ARG A 44 3.42 -2.73 13.89
N SER A 45 3.50 -2.13 12.71
CA SER A 45 3.11 -0.73 12.45
C SER A 45 2.23 -0.61 11.21
N VAL A 46 1.42 -1.65 10.94
CA VAL A 46 0.54 -1.73 9.75
C VAL A 46 -0.44 -0.57 9.65
N ASP A 47 -0.83 0.01 10.79
CA ASP A 47 -1.78 1.12 10.89
C ASP A 47 -1.32 2.38 10.15
N TYR A 48 0.00 2.62 10.05
CA TYR A 48 0.57 3.70 9.23
C TYR A 48 0.35 3.45 7.73
N LEU A 49 0.45 2.20 7.29
CA LEU A 49 0.22 1.82 5.90
C LEU A 49 -1.28 1.86 5.57
N ASP A 50 -2.13 1.33 6.47
CA ASP A 50 -3.58 1.34 6.32
C ASP A 50 -4.11 2.78 6.27
N PHE A 51 -3.68 3.66 7.20
CA PHE A 51 -3.99 5.09 7.17
C PHE A 51 -3.57 5.73 5.83
N TRP A 52 -2.34 5.50 5.36
CA TRP A 52 -1.85 6.09 4.11
C TRP A 52 -2.66 5.61 2.89
N LEU A 53 -3.09 4.34 2.88
CA LEU A 53 -3.94 3.76 1.84
C LEU A 53 -5.37 4.32 1.91
N ASP A 54 -5.97 4.42 3.09
CA ASP A 54 -7.32 4.97 3.29
C ASP A 54 -7.37 6.46 2.90
N VAL A 55 -6.38 7.27 3.29
CA VAL A 55 -6.26 8.66 2.83
C VAL A 55 -6.08 8.73 1.30
N SER A 56 -5.30 7.81 0.71
CA SER A 56 -5.15 7.75 -0.76
C SER A 56 -6.45 7.36 -1.48
N GLN A 57 -7.29 6.54 -0.85
CA GLN A 57 -8.63 6.22 -1.32
C GLN A 57 -9.56 7.43 -1.18
N HIS A 58 -9.56 8.12 -0.05
CA HIS A 58 -10.33 9.34 0.20
C HIS A 58 -10.01 10.45 -0.83
N MET A 59 -8.74 10.76 -1.08
CA MET A 59 -8.32 11.68 -2.15
C MET A 59 -8.80 11.26 -3.54
N SER A 60 -9.00 9.95 -3.76
CA SER A 60 -9.51 9.42 -5.02
C SER A 60 -11.02 9.58 -5.12
N LEU A 61 -11.77 9.34 -4.03
CA LEU A 61 -13.20 9.64 -3.94
C LEU A 61 -13.49 11.13 -4.19
N CYS A 62 -12.74 12.03 -3.54
CA CYS A 62 -12.85 13.49 -3.77
C CYS A 62 -12.63 13.85 -5.25
N ARG A 63 -11.60 13.28 -5.89
CA ARG A 63 -11.32 13.46 -7.32
C ARG A 63 -12.45 12.93 -8.22
N HIS A 64 -13.10 11.83 -7.85
CA HIS A 64 -14.24 11.30 -8.60
C HIS A 64 -15.46 12.21 -8.49
N TYR A 65 -15.82 12.63 -7.27
CA TYR A 65 -16.93 13.57 -7.05
C TYR A 65 -16.76 14.90 -7.80
N VAL A 66 -15.58 15.53 -7.74
CA VAL A 66 -15.35 16.80 -8.46
C VAL A 66 -15.40 16.61 -9.98
N ARG A 67 -14.99 15.45 -10.51
CA ARG A 67 -15.16 15.13 -11.95
C ARG A 67 -16.64 14.95 -12.32
N GLU A 68 -17.43 14.30 -11.47
CA GLU A 68 -18.87 14.17 -11.68
C GLU A 68 -19.58 15.52 -11.61
N LEU A 69 -19.27 16.38 -10.62
CA LEU A 69 -19.88 17.71 -10.50
C LEU A 69 -19.52 18.63 -11.68
N ARG A 70 -18.28 18.58 -12.18
CA ARG A 70 -17.91 19.30 -13.42
C ARG A 70 -18.65 18.75 -14.63
N ARG A 71 -18.91 17.44 -14.68
CA ARG A 71 -19.65 16.80 -15.77
C ARG A 71 -21.15 17.12 -15.72
N SER A 72 -21.76 17.20 -14.54
CA SER A 72 -23.17 17.60 -14.41
C SER A 72 -23.39 19.05 -14.83
N VAL A 73 -22.53 19.98 -14.39
CA VAL A 73 -22.59 21.40 -14.80
C VAL A 73 -22.44 21.57 -16.32
N LEU A 74 -21.56 20.78 -16.97
CA LEU A 74 -21.40 20.74 -18.43
C LEU A 74 -22.59 20.12 -19.17
N VAL A 75 -23.38 19.26 -18.52
CA VAL A 75 -24.60 18.64 -19.10
C VAL A 75 -25.83 19.52 -18.86
N GLU A 76 -25.84 20.32 -17.80
CA GLU A 76 -26.92 21.25 -17.43
C GLU A 76 -26.88 22.58 -18.22
N THR A 77 -25.85 22.79 -19.04
CA THR A 77 -25.72 23.94 -19.97
C THR A 77 -25.79 23.56 -21.47
N PRO A 78 -26.86 22.88 -21.95
CA PRO A 78 -26.96 22.42 -23.33
C PRO A 78 -27.36 23.52 -24.34
N GLU A 79 -27.43 24.81 -23.96
CA GLU A 79 -27.97 25.87 -24.83
C GLU A 79 -27.21 27.22 -24.81
N LEU A 80 -25.90 27.22 -25.12
CA LEU A 80 -25.25 28.44 -25.64
C LEU A 80 -24.03 28.24 -26.58
N GLU A 81 -23.76 27.02 -27.08
CA GLU A 81 -22.53 26.74 -27.85
C GLU A 81 -22.78 26.53 -29.36
N LYS A 82 -23.37 27.53 -30.04
CA LYS A 82 -23.40 27.58 -31.53
C LYS A 82 -22.56 28.69 -32.14
N SER A 83 -21.85 29.51 -31.34
CA SER A 83 -21.13 30.67 -31.86
C SER A 83 -19.97 31.18 -31.00
N ALA A 84 -18.93 30.36 -30.77
CA ALA A 84 -17.55 30.89 -30.64
C ALA A 84 -16.44 29.82 -30.78
N SER A 85 -15.57 30.02 -31.77
CA SER A 85 -14.11 29.77 -31.69
C SER A 85 -13.59 28.39 -31.25
N LYS A 86 -13.26 27.57 -32.25
CA LYS A 86 -12.13 26.60 -32.21
C LYS A 86 -10.87 27.24 -31.60
N ARG A 87 -10.48 26.89 -30.36
CA ARG A 87 -9.10 27.06 -29.85
C ARG A 87 -8.81 26.12 -28.67
N SER A 88 -7.59 25.60 -28.63
CA SER A 88 -7.00 24.76 -27.58
C SER A 88 -7.79 23.52 -27.12
N SER A 89 -8.03 22.58 -28.05
CA SER A 89 -8.06 21.15 -27.70
C SER A 89 -6.62 20.66 -27.45
N GLY A 90 -6.07 20.98 -26.28
CA GLY A 90 -4.66 20.74 -25.94
C GLY A 90 -4.51 19.95 -24.64
N LEU A 91 -4.12 18.69 -24.78
CA LEU A 91 -3.49 17.85 -23.74
C LEU A 91 -4.32 17.56 -22.47
N PHE A 92 -5.22 16.57 -22.57
CA PHE A 92 -5.63 15.77 -21.41
C PHE A 92 -5.06 14.36 -21.55
N ASP A 93 -3.96 14.11 -20.83
CA ASP A 93 -3.36 12.78 -20.71
C ASP A 93 -4.07 11.98 -19.59
N PRO A 94 -4.69 10.83 -19.86
CA PRO A 94 -5.35 10.00 -18.85
C PRO A 94 -4.35 9.12 -18.08
N SER A 95 -3.24 9.72 -17.62
CA SER A 95 -2.22 9.02 -16.83
C SER A 95 -2.69 8.74 -15.40
N TYR A 96 -2.45 7.52 -14.94
CA TYR A 96 -2.86 7.04 -13.62
C TYR A 96 -1.95 7.56 -12.51
N ASP A 97 -2.36 8.68 -11.92
CA ASP A 97 -1.65 9.37 -10.86
C ASP A 97 -2.07 8.92 -9.45
N THR A 98 -1.39 7.88 -8.98
CA THR A 98 -1.29 7.52 -7.55
C THR A 98 -0.41 8.52 -6.82
N ALA A 99 -0.74 8.81 -5.55
CA ALA A 99 -0.14 9.91 -4.78
C ALA A 99 1.29 9.59 -4.33
N GLY A 100 2.23 10.50 -4.61
CA GLY A 100 3.63 10.44 -4.18
C GLY A 100 4.16 11.84 -3.89
N PRO A 101 5.27 11.97 -3.14
CA PRO A 101 5.70 13.26 -2.60
C PRO A 101 6.16 14.23 -3.69
N SER A 102 5.90 15.52 -3.45
CA SER A 102 6.53 16.66 -4.14
C SER A 102 6.56 16.60 -5.68
N ASN A 103 5.39 16.73 -6.33
CA ASN A 103 5.32 17.24 -7.71
C ASN A 103 4.50 18.55 -7.72
N PRO A 104 5.05 19.71 -8.12
CA PRO A 104 4.39 21.00 -7.96
C PRO A 104 3.07 21.12 -8.75
N GLU A 105 2.95 20.45 -9.89
CA GLU A 105 1.68 20.37 -10.63
C GLU A 105 0.57 19.66 -9.83
N LYS A 106 0.92 18.70 -8.95
CA LYS A 106 -0.07 17.94 -8.17
C LYS A 106 -0.58 18.68 -6.94
N ALA A 107 0.28 19.43 -6.24
CA ALA A 107 -0.15 20.37 -5.21
C ALA A 107 -1.16 21.37 -5.80
N MET A 108 -0.87 21.91 -6.99
CA MET A 108 -1.82 22.76 -7.71
C MET A 108 -3.14 22.04 -8.05
N THR A 109 -3.16 20.71 -8.20
CA THR A 109 -4.42 19.95 -8.38
C THR A 109 -5.18 19.70 -7.08
N SER A 110 -4.54 19.35 -5.95
CA SER A 110 -5.23 19.22 -4.67
C SER A 110 -5.80 20.56 -4.20
N GLU A 111 -5.02 21.63 -4.33
CA GLU A 111 -5.44 23.00 -4.03
C GLU A 111 -6.65 23.45 -4.87
N ARG A 112 -6.63 23.18 -6.19
CA ARG A 112 -7.79 23.45 -7.07
C ARG A 112 -9.01 22.57 -6.77
N LEU A 113 -8.83 21.38 -6.21
CA LEU A 113 -9.94 20.49 -5.80
C LEU A 113 -10.57 21.00 -4.50
N SER A 114 -9.76 21.30 -3.50
CA SER A 114 -10.21 21.82 -2.20
C SER A 114 -10.83 23.21 -2.33
N ALA A 115 -10.25 24.12 -3.12
CA ALA A 115 -10.88 25.41 -3.43
C ALA A 115 -12.28 25.27 -4.07
N PHE A 116 -12.49 24.23 -4.87
CA PHE A 116 -13.78 23.97 -5.52
C PHE A 116 -14.82 23.40 -4.52
N LEU A 117 -14.42 22.45 -3.67
CA LEU A 117 -15.27 21.90 -2.59
C LEU A 117 -15.65 22.98 -1.54
N ARG A 118 -14.71 23.89 -1.23
CA ARG A 118 -14.98 25.09 -0.42
C ARG A 118 -16.01 26.01 -1.07
N SER A 119 -15.95 26.22 -2.40
CA SER A 119 -16.91 27.09 -3.09
C SER A 119 -18.35 26.55 -3.08
N ASP A 120 -18.53 25.25 -3.28
CA ASP A 120 -19.84 24.56 -3.19
C ASP A 120 -20.47 24.70 -1.78
N SER A 121 -19.63 24.74 -0.75
CA SER A 121 -20.05 24.92 0.65
C SER A 121 -20.62 26.32 0.96
N GLY A 122 -20.39 27.32 0.10
CA GLY A 122 -20.69 28.72 0.39
C GLY A 122 -21.67 29.43 -0.54
N SER A 123 -21.94 28.93 -1.76
CA SER A 123 -22.65 29.72 -2.79
C SER A 123 -24.06 29.21 -3.14
N LYS A 124 -25.04 29.49 -2.26
CA LYS A 124 -26.43 29.74 -2.71
C LYS A 124 -26.57 31.18 -3.22
N HIS A 125 -25.83 31.55 -4.25
CA HIS A 125 -26.09 32.81 -4.96
C HIS A 125 -25.55 32.79 -6.39
N SER A 126 -26.43 32.96 -7.37
CA SER A 126 -26.04 33.32 -8.73
C SER A 126 -25.38 34.71 -8.72
N PRO A 127 -24.32 34.95 -9.53
CA PRO A 127 -23.68 36.25 -9.63
C PRO A 127 -24.53 37.20 -10.49
N ASN A 128 -25.58 37.79 -9.90
CA ASN A 128 -26.37 38.80 -10.60
C ASN A 128 -25.73 40.18 -10.39
N ASN A 129 -25.16 40.72 -11.47
CA ASN A 129 -24.44 41.99 -11.53
C ASN A 129 -25.32 43.18 -11.09
N SER A 130 -24.94 43.89 -10.03
CA SER A 130 -25.72 45.01 -9.46
C SER A 130 -25.07 46.37 -9.73
N GLY A 131 -25.69 47.14 -10.62
CA GLY A 131 -25.46 48.59 -10.78
C GLY A 131 -26.57 49.39 -10.07
N GLN A 132 -26.20 50.46 -9.37
CA GLN A 132 -27.09 51.26 -8.52
C GLN A 132 -27.98 52.24 -9.30
N SER A 133 -29.19 52.51 -8.76
CA SER A 133 -29.68 53.88 -8.52
C SER A 133 -30.95 53.88 -7.63
N GLU A 134 -31.23 55.02 -7.00
CA GLU A 134 -32.16 55.21 -5.86
C GLU A 134 -33.61 55.56 -6.27
N GLY A 135 -34.59 55.41 -5.35
CA GLY A 135 -35.86 56.13 -5.45
C GLY A 135 -37.10 55.57 -4.72
N SER A 136 -37.48 56.21 -3.61
CA SER A 136 -38.87 56.43 -3.12
C SER A 136 -39.75 55.27 -2.58
N THR A 137 -40.28 55.50 -1.37
CA THR A 137 -41.42 54.85 -0.68
C THR A 137 -42.77 55.52 -1.05
N PRO A 138 -43.96 55.12 -0.53
CA PRO A 138 -44.37 53.90 0.20
C PRO A 138 -45.66 53.20 -0.34
N GLY A 139 -46.00 51.99 0.13
CA GLY A 139 -47.29 51.36 -0.18
C GLY A 139 -47.60 50.03 0.53
N GLN A 140 -48.42 50.12 1.58
CA GLN A 140 -49.47 49.20 2.09
C GLN A 140 -49.40 47.64 2.05
N GLU A 141 -50.02 47.09 3.10
CA GLU A 141 -50.70 45.78 3.25
C GLU A 141 -49.93 44.49 3.67
N ARG A 142 -50.42 43.93 4.80
CA ARG A 142 -50.25 42.54 5.26
C ARG A 142 -51.39 41.70 4.65
N PRO A 143 -51.25 40.36 4.52
CA PRO A 143 -51.72 39.50 5.62
C PRO A 143 -50.92 38.20 5.88
N ARG A 144 -51.00 37.76 7.15
CA ARG A 144 -50.83 36.38 7.67
C ARG A 144 -52.24 35.74 7.68
N PRO A 145 -52.52 34.42 7.56
CA PRO A 145 -51.85 33.24 8.16
C PRO A 145 -51.66 32.07 7.13
N THR A 146 -51.48 30.77 7.42
CA THR A 146 -51.63 29.92 8.65
C THR A 146 -50.72 28.68 8.59
N PHE A 147 -50.56 27.98 9.72
CA PHE A 147 -50.14 26.56 9.77
C PHE A 147 -51.26 25.62 9.31
N HIS A 148 -50.93 24.46 8.75
CA HIS A 148 -51.66 23.22 9.04
C HIS A 148 -50.72 22.01 9.05
N SER A 149 -50.87 21.17 10.06
CA SER A 149 -50.26 19.85 10.18
C SER A 149 -51.38 18.83 10.22
N SER A 150 -51.27 17.74 9.45
CA SER A 150 -52.17 16.59 9.56
C SER A 150 -51.45 15.31 9.17
N ASN A 151 -51.40 14.38 10.12
CA ASN A 151 -50.81 13.06 10.03
C ASN A 151 -51.88 12.04 9.64
N SER A 152 -51.61 11.15 8.67
CA SER A 152 -52.38 9.92 8.46
C SER A 152 -51.60 8.96 7.54
N GLY A 153 -51.14 7.85 8.07
CA GLY A 153 -50.59 6.75 7.26
C GLY A 153 -51.61 5.65 7.02
N THR A 154 -51.56 5.02 5.84
CA THR A 154 -51.98 3.62 5.60
C THR A 154 -51.46 3.14 4.24
N SER A 155 -50.79 1.99 4.23
CA SER A 155 -50.65 1.16 3.02
C SER A 155 -51.96 0.36 2.80
N PRO A 156 -52.31 -0.05 1.57
CA PRO A 156 -51.96 -1.43 1.18
C PRO A 156 -51.71 -1.71 -0.32
N GLN A 157 -50.66 -2.52 -0.56
CA GLN A 157 -50.59 -3.75 -1.39
C GLN A 157 -51.30 -3.92 -2.76
N ASN A 158 -50.51 -4.46 -3.71
CA ASN A 158 -50.84 -5.24 -4.92
C ASN A 158 -51.72 -4.63 -6.04
N ASN A 159 -51.12 -4.52 -7.23
CA ASN A 159 -51.66 -5.25 -8.39
C ASN A 159 -50.55 -5.66 -9.39
N SER A 160 -50.78 -6.71 -10.17
CA SER A 160 -49.78 -7.37 -11.01
C SER A 160 -50.06 -7.27 -12.51
N GLY A 161 -48.99 -7.12 -13.30
CA GLY A 161 -48.91 -7.61 -14.69
C GLY A 161 -49.27 -6.63 -15.81
N SER A 162 -48.25 -6.11 -16.51
CA SER A 162 -48.10 -6.27 -17.97
C SER A 162 -46.83 -5.58 -18.49
N SER A 163 -46.01 -6.33 -19.21
CA SER A 163 -45.04 -5.85 -20.21
C SER A 163 -45.68 -6.10 -21.59
N PRO A 164 -45.40 -5.29 -22.65
CA PRO A 164 -44.04 -5.09 -23.15
C PRO A 164 -43.70 -3.66 -23.64
N GLY A 165 -42.43 -3.26 -23.46
CA GLY A 165 -41.92 -1.97 -23.93
C GLY A 165 -40.40 -1.95 -24.01
N ASN A 166 -39.86 -2.42 -25.14
CA ASN A 166 -38.43 -2.45 -25.41
C ASN A 166 -37.81 -1.03 -25.40
N ASN A 167 -36.98 -0.72 -24.40
CA ASN A 167 -36.05 0.40 -24.43
C ASN A 167 -34.78 0.02 -23.66
N THR A 168 -33.80 -0.52 -24.39
CA THR A 168 -32.46 -0.84 -23.90
C THR A 168 -31.63 0.42 -23.68
N SER A 169 -31.88 1.14 -22.59
CA SER A 169 -30.91 2.07 -22.00
C SER A 169 -30.03 1.31 -21.02
N GLY A 170 -28.80 1.02 -21.44
CA GLY A 170 -27.78 0.35 -20.62
C GLY A 170 -27.27 1.25 -19.49
N SER A 171 -28.11 1.52 -18.49
CA SER A 171 -27.71 2.19 -17.26
C SER A 171 -26.86 1.21 -16.45
N SER A 172 -25.54 1.28 -16.62
CA SER A 172 -24.62 0.76 -15.59
C SER A 172 -24.98 1.43 -14.26
N PRO A 173 -24.93 0.72 -13.11
CA PRO A 173 -25.19 1.34 -11.82
C PRO A 173 -24.16 2.43 -11.57
N GLY A 174 -24.58 3.68 -11.83
CA GLY A 174 -23.76 4.86 -11.61
C GLY A 174 -23.61 5.05 -10.12
N HIS A 175 -22.45 4.70 -9.58
CA HIS A 175 -22.05 5.06 -8.23
C HIS A 175 -21.75 6.57 -8.20
N THR A 176 -22.80 7.38 -8.30
CA THR A 176 -22.73 8.83 -8.08
C THR A 176 -22.24 9.05 -6.66
N VAL A 177 -21.01 9.53 -6.51
CA VAL A 177 -20.42 9.73 -5.18
C VAL A 177 -21.16 10.90 -4.52
N ALA A 178 -21.83 10.66 -3.40
CA ALA A 178 -22.48 11.73 -2.66
C ALA A 178 -21.43 12.48 -1.81
N ARG A 179 -21.66 13.78 -1.59
CA ARG A 179 -20.85 14.55 -0.63
C ARG A 179 -20.87 13.94 0.78
N GLN A 180 -21.96 13.28 1.14
CA GLN A 180 -22.09 12.50 2.39
C GLN A 180 -21.09 11.35 2.47
N ASP A 181 -20.76 10.68 1.35
CA ASP A 181 -19.79 9.59 1.32
C ASP A 181 -18.35 10.10 1.58
N ILE A 182 -18.05 11.31 1.10
CA ILE A 182 -16.75 11.97 1.32
C ILE A 182 -16.60 12.33 2.80
N ARG A 183 -17.62 12.96 3.37
CA ARG A 183 -17.66 13.30 4.80
C ARG A 183 -17.55 12.08 5.70
N ALA A 184 -18.36 11.05 5.43
CA ALA A 184 -18.30 9.78 6.17
C ALA A 184 -16.91 9.11 6.04
N SER A 185 -16.24 9.25 4.89
CA SER A 185 -14.85 8.80 4.71
C SER A 185 -13.84 9.62 5.52
N ALA A 186 -14.01 10.93 5.64
CA ALA A 186 -13.12 11.80 6.44
C ALA A 186 -13.29 11.53 7.94
N GLU A 187 -14.54 11.51 8.42
CA GLU A 187 -14.90 11.17 9.80
C GLU A 187 -14.41 9.77 10.18
N LYS A 188 -14.57 8.76 9.31
CA LYS A 188 -14.02 7.42 9.55
C LYS A 188 -12.50 7.43 9.74
N ILE A 189 -11.74 8.13 8.88
CA ILE A 189 -10.28 8.19 8.98
C ILE A 189 -9.86 8.87 10.30
N LEU A 190 -10.54 9.95 10.69
CA LEU A 190 -10.33 10.63 11.98
C LEU A 190 -10.54 9.66 13.15
N TYR A 191 -11.70 9.02 13.24
CA TYR A 191 -12.06 8.14 14.37
C TYR A 191 -11.29 6.82 14.42
N THR A 192 -10.82 6.26 13.29
CA THR A 192 -10.07 4.99 13.29
C THR A 192 -8.59 5.17 13.63
N TYR A 193 -7.95 6.27 13.19
CA TYR A 193 -6.47 6.39 13.26
C TYR A 193 -5.96 7.61 14.04
N LEU A 194 -6.74 8.70 14.15
CA LEU A 194 -6.23 10.00 14.60
C LEU A 194 -6.74 10.45 15.97
N LEU A 195 -7.89 9.93 16.42
CA LEU A 195 -8.44 10.27 17.74
C LEU A 195 -7.66 9.55 18.85
N PRO A 196 -7.32 10.21 19.98
CA PRO A 196 -6.69 9.56 21.12
C PRO A 196 -7.51 8.39 21.67
N GLY A 197 -6.88 7.22 21.81
CA GLY A 197 -7.54 5.98 22.22
C GLY A 197 -8.30 5.24 21.11
N ALA A 198 -8.12 5.60 19.84
CA ALA A 198 -8.64 4.84 18.71
C ALA A 198 -8.03 3.44 18.61
N GLU A 199 -8.74 2.49 17.99
CA GLU A 199 -8.28 1.09 17.86
C GLU A 199 -6.96 0.93 17.10
N ARG A 200 -6.62 1.91 16.24
CA ARG A 200 -5.42 1.94 15.38
C ARG A 200 -4.74 3.31 15.42
N GLU A 201 -4.67 3.91 16.62
CA GLU A 201 -4.05 5.22 16.83
C GLU A 201 -2.61 5.28 16.27
N ILE A 202 -2.36 6.19 15.33
CA ILE A 202 -1.03 6.44 14.77
C ILE A 202 -0.35 7.62 15.47
N ILE A 203 0.96 7.52 15.70
CA ILE A 203 1.71 8.54 16.44
C ILE A 203 2.09 9.68 15.49
N LEU A 204 1.42 10.82 15.65
CA LEU A 204 1.66 12.04 14.89
C LEU A 204 2.05 13.22 15.80
N PRO A 205 2.77 14.23 15.27
CA PRO A 205 2.97 15.49 15.98
C PRO A 205 1.63 16.16 16.29
N GLN A 206 1.43 16.56 17.54
CA GLN A 206 0.17 17.12 18.05
C GLN A 206 -0.33 18.35 17.25
N GLY A 207 0.58 19.14 16.67
CA GLY A 207 0.20 20.25 15.79
C GLY A 207 -0.52 19.83 14.51
N ILE A 208 -0.25 18.63 13.98
CA ILE A 208 -0.95 18.08 12.81
C ILE A 208 -2.31 17.50 13.23
N LEU A 209 -2.36 16.77 14.36
CA LEU A 209 -3.60 16.21 14.90
C LEU A 209 -4.63 17.30 15.19
N ASN A 210 -4.24 18.33 15.95
CA ASN A 210 -5.14 19.44 16.31
C ASN A 210 -5.65 20.20 15.08
N ALA A 211 -4.81 20.37 14.05
CA ALA A 211 -5.21 21.02 12.80
C ALA A 211 -6.25 20.19 12.03
N ILE A 212 -6.08 18.87 11.97
CA ILE A 212 -7.05 17.96 11.33
C ILE A 212 -8.35 17.90 12.13
N GLN A 213 -8.28 17.79 13.45
CA GLN A 213 -9.45 17.73 14.32
C GLN A 213 -10.29 19.01 14.20
N HIS A 214 -9.69 20.20 14.33
CA HIS A 214 -10.38 21.47 14.15
C HIS A 214 -10.98 21.61 12.74
N ALA A 215 -10.25 21.17 11.69
CA ALA A 215 -10.76 21.23 10.32
C ALA A 215 -11.99 20.33 10.08
N ILE A 216 -12.06 19.14 10.69
CA ILE A 216 -13.16 18.19 10.47
C ILE A 216 -14.33 18.45 11.45
N GLU A 217 -14.04 18.66 12.73
CA GLU A 217 -15.07 18.80 13.78
C GLU A 217 -15.67 20.22 13.85
N GLU A 218 -14.85 21.27 13.80
CA GLU A 218 -15.31 22.66 13.94
C GLU A 218 -15.67 23.31 12.60
N GLU A 219 -14.80 23.16 11.59
CA GLU A 219 -15.00 23.77 10.26
C GLU A 219 -15.83 22.89 9.30
N GLY A 220 -15.96 21.59 9.58
CA GLY A 220 -16.68 20.65 8.71
C GLY A 220 -16.05 20.48 7.33
N ARG A 221 -14.73 20.60 7.21
CA ARG A 221 -13.98 20.46 5.95
C ARG A 221 -13.76 19.00 5.58
N ASP A 222 -14.38 18.60 4.48
CA ASP A 222 -14.22 17.29 3.83
C ASP A 222 -13.16 17.33 2.69
N ASP A 223 -12.26 18.32 2.70
CA ASP A 223 -11.28 18.57 1.64
C ASP A 223 -10.10 17.57 1.68
N PRO A 224 -9.57 17.11 0.53
CA PRO A 224 -8.43 16.20 0.51
C PRO A 224 -7.14 16.81 1.11
N GLU A 225 -7.00 18.14 1.06
CA GLU A 225 -5.86 18.87 1.67
C GLU A 225 -5.74 18.70 3.18
N VAL A 226 -6.85 18.43 3.89
CA VAL A 226 -6.84 18.32 5.36
C VAL A 226 -5.84 17.25 5.82
N PHE A 227 -5.74 16.16 5.06
CA PHE A 227 -4.86 15.04 5.40
C PHE A 227 -3.44 15.13 4.80
N ASP A 228 -3.12 16.10 3.94
CA ASP A 228 -1.84 16.13 3.22
C ASP A 228 -0.63 16.17 4.17
N ALA A 229 -0.67 17.01 5.21
CA ALA A 229 0.41 17.11 6.21
C ALA A 229 0.63 15.81 7.00
N ALA A 230 -0.44 15.11 7.38
CA ALA A 230 -0.34 13.82 8.07
C ALA A 230 0.13 12.72 7.11
N LYS A 231 -0.36 12.72 5.86
CA LYS A 231 0.02 11.77 4.82
C LYS A 231 1.51 11.83 4.51
N ASP A 232 2.07 13.04 4.35
CA ASP A 232 3.48 13.24 4.07
C ASP A 232 4.36 12.85 5.27
N TYR A 233 3.94 13.18 6.50
CA TYR A 233 4.62 12.72 7.72
C TYR A 233 4.65 11.18 7.80
N VAL A 234 3.52 10.52 7.57
CA VAL A 234 3.41 9.05 7.61
C VAL A 234 4.24 8.41 6.50
N PHE A 235 4.25 8.98 5.29
CA PHE A 235 5.13 8.54 4.21
C PHE A 235 6.61 8.63 4.63
N GLN A 236 7.04 9.77 5.18
CA GLN A 236 8.42 9.98 5.60
C GLN A 236 8.82 9.06 6.76
N ALA A 237 7.93 8.82 7.72
CA ALA A 237 8.15 7.88 8.82
C ALA A 237 8.33 6.44 8.30
N MET A 238 7.43 5.97 7.40
CA MET A 238 7.56 4.66 6.76
C MET A 238 8.84 4.54 5.93
N GLU A 239 9.23 5.60 5.19
CA GLU A 239 10.43 5.60 4.35
C GLU A 239 11.73 5.57 5.18
N ARG A 240 11.76 6.26 6.32
CA ARG A 240 12.92 6.30 7.21
C ARG A 240 13.07 5.02 8.03
N ASP A 241 11.98 4.55 8.65
CA ASP A 241 12.06 3.58 9.74
C ASP A 241 11.76 2.14 9.29
N ALA A 242 10.74 1.94 8.42
CA ALA A 242 10.31 0.61 7.98
C ALA A 242 10.95 0.17 6.65
N PHE A 243 11.01 1.07 5.66
CA PHE A 243 11.38 0.74 4.28
C PHE A 243 12.81 0.18 4.10
N PRO A 244 13.86 0.66 4.81
CA PRO A 244 15.20 0.09 4.69
C PRO A 244 15.26 -1.35 5.20
N GLY A 245 14.50 -1.67 6.27
CA GLY A 245 14.38 -3.02 6.80
C GLY A 245 13.56 -3.95 5.88
N PHE A 246 12.53 -3.42 5.21
CA PHE A 246 11.79 -4.14 4.18
C PHE A 246 12.70 -4.55 3.02
N LEU A 247 13.45 -3.62 2.44
CA LEU A 247 14.41 -3.92 1.37
C LEU A 247 15.48 -4.92 1.84
N ARG A 248 15.97 -4.79 3.09
CA ARG A 248 16.93 -5.72 3.67
C ARG A 248 16.38 -7.15 3.85
N SER A 249 15.09 -7.31 4.14
CA SER A 249 14.47 -8.63 4.33
C SER A 249 13.97 -9.26 3.03
N LYS A 250 13.42 -8.49 2.08
CA LYS A 250 12.78 -9.01 0.86
C LYS A 250 13.55 -8.81 -0.45
N ALA A 251 14.37 -7.76 -0.57
CA ALA A 251 15.23 -7.54 -1.75
C ALA A 251 16.64 -8.14 -1.55
N LEU A 252 17.10 -8.20 -0.30
CA LEU A 252 18.40 -8.75 0.10
C LEU A 252 18.31 -10.11 0.81
N GLY A 253 17.12 -10.62 1.08
CA GLY A 253 16.90 -11.96 1.64
C GLY A 253 15.81 -12.69 0.86
N ASN A 254 15.72 -14.01 1.05
CA ASN A 254 14.65 -14.84 0.49
C ASN A 254 14.03 -15.80 1.53
N ILE A 255 14.37 -15.64 2.81
CA ILE A 255 13.89 -16.42 3.96
C ILE A 255 13.12 -15.48 4.90
N VAL A 256 12.07 -15.97 5.58
CA VAL A 256 11.41 -15.21 6.68
C VAL A 256 12.08 -15.43 8.05
N PRO A 257 11.99 -14.49 9.01
CA PRO A 257 12.69 -14.62 10.30
C PRO A 257 12.46 -15.94 11.07
N PRO A 258 11.24 -16.52 11.13
CA PRO A 258 11.05 -17.84 11.76
C PRO A 258 11.85 -18.97 11.08
N SER A 259 11.90 -18.96 9.75
CA SER A 259 12.65 -19.94 8.94
C SER A 259 14.16 -19.72 8.99
N MET A 260 14.62 -18.52 9.35
CA MET A 260 16.02 -18.28 9.73
C MET A 260 16.35 -18.92 11.08
N MET A 261 15.50 -18.70 12.10
CA MET A 261 15.71 -19.25 13.44
C MET A 261 15.68 -20.79 13.45
N LEU A 262 14.78 -21.40 12.68
CA LEU A 262 14.76 -22.86 12.51
C LEU A 262 16.07 -23.37 11.88
N ARG A 263 16.59 -22.71 10.83
CA ARG A 263 17.88 -23.06 10.22
C ARG A 263 19.04 -22.88 11.21
N LEU A 264 19.04 -21.86 12.08
CA LEU A 264 20.05 -21.70 13.13
C LEU A 264 20.05 -22.89 14.09
N ILE A 265 18.89 -23.29 14.60
CA ILE A 265 18.75 -24.42 15.55
C ILE A 265 19.19 -25.73 14.89
N VAL A 266 18.69 -26.03 13.68
CA VAL A 266 19.08 -27.24 12.92
C VAL A 266 20.58 -27.22 12.61
N GLY A 267 21.14 -26.07 12.25
CA GLY A 267 22.57 -25.91 11.97
C GLY A 267 23.46 -26.21 13.16
N LEU A 268 23.12 -25.66 14.34
CA LEU A 268 23.83 -25.90 15.59
C LEU A 268 23.73 -27.36 16.05
N LEU A 269 22.53 -27.95 16.01
CA LEU A 269 22.33 -29.36 16.40
C LEU A 269 23.05 -30.33 15.44
N SER A 270 23.00 -30.07 14.12
CA SER A 270 23.69 -30.88 13.12
C SER A 270 25.21 -30.79 13.27
N LEU A 271 25.78 -29.61 13.51
CA LEU A 271 27.22 -29.48 13.77
C LEU A 271 27.64 -30.16 15.08
N PHE A 272 26.85 -30.01 16.17
CA PHE A 272 27.13 -30.70 17.42
C PHE A 272 27.14 -32.22 17.22
N GLY A 273 26.14 -32.77 16.51
CA GLY A 273 26.08 -34.18 16.13
C GLY A 273 27.24 -34.60 15.21
N ALA A 274 27.64 -33.76 14.25
CA ALA A 274 28.76 -34.01 13.35
C ALA A 274 30.08 -34.13 14.11
N PHE A 275 30.39 -33.17 14.99
CA PHE A 275 31.60 -33.20 15.82
C PHE A 275 31.59 -34.39 16.78
N TRP A 276 30.46 -34.65 17.46
CA TRP A 276 30.31 -35.80 18.34
C TRP A 276 30.57 -37.13 17.61
N ALA A 277 29.90 -37.35 16.48
CA ALA A 277 30.10 -38.55 15.66
C ALA A 277 31.53 -38.64 15.11
N ALA A 278 32.14 -37.51 14.73
CA ALA A 278 33.51 -37.47 14.25
C ALA A 278 34.51 -37.92 15.33
N PHE A 279 34.41 -37.38 16.55
CA PHE A 279 35.26 -37.80 17.67
C PHE A 279 35.06 -39.27 18.02
N VAL A 280 33.82 -39.77 18.06
CA VAL A 280 33.53 -41.20 18.30
C VAL A 280 34.18 -42.08 17.23
N LEU A 281 34.03 -41.76 15.94
CA LEU A 281 34.62 -42.56 14.85
C LEU A 281 36.16 -42.50 14.81
N ILE A 282 36.76 -41.39 15.25
CA ILE A 282 38.21 -41.23 15.40
C ILE A 282 38.73 -42.06 16.57
N PHE A 283 38.11 -41.96 17.75
CA PHE A 283 38.53 -42.65 18.97
C PHE A 283 38.23 -44.15 19.00
N LEU A 284 37.20 -44.62 18.27
CA LEU A 284 36.97 -46.06 18.06
C LEU A 284 37.83 -46.60 16.89
N ASN A 285 38.65 -45.76 16.26
CA ASN A 285 39.52 -46.09 15.13
C ASN A 285 38.79 -46.74 13.93
N TYR A 286 37.61 -46.22 13.58
CA TYR A 286 36.89 -46.67 12.38
C TYR A 286 37.64 -46.25 11.10
N SER A 287 37.42 -47.02 10.03
CA SER A 287 38.05 -46.79 8.72
C SER A 287 37.63 -45.45 8.10
N ARG A 288 38.49 -44.89 7.23
CA ARG A 288 38.23 -43.62 6.53
C ARG A 288 36.93 -43.66 5.72
N THR A 289 36.59 -44.80 5.13
CA THR A 289 35.35 -45.00 4.36
C THR A 289 34.10 -44.81 5.23
N THR A 290 34.11 -45.29 6.48
CA THR A 290 33.01 -45.05 7.43
C THR A 290 32.94 -43.56 7.83
N ARG A 291 34.10 -42.90 7.98
CA ARG A 291 34.16 -41.46 8.31
C ARG A 291 33.66 -40.55 7.18
N CYS A 292 33.67 -40.99 5.92
CA CYS A 292 33.09 -40.22 4.81
C CYS A 292 31.59 -39.90 5.01
N TRP A 293 30.85 -40.68 5.81
CA TRP A 293 29.45 -40.37 6.14
C TRP A 293 29.28 -39.10 6.99
N LEU A 294 30.36 -38.58 7.61
CA LEU A 294 30.36 -37.30 8.33
C LEU A 294 30.09 -36.09 7.42
N ILE A 295 30.29 -36.22 6.11
CA ILE A 295 29.98 -35.17 5.13
C ILE A 295 28.51 -34.75 5.23
N LEU A 296 27.57 -35.66 5.49
CA LEU A 296 26.14 -35.33 5.57
C LEU A 296 25.79 -34.40 6.77
N PRO A 297 26.13 -34.71 8.03
CA PRO A 297 25.82 -33.80 9.14
C PRO A 297 26.67 -32.52 9.13
N PHE A 298 27.89 -32.52 8.55
CA PHE A 298 28.66 -31.28 8.33
C PHE A 298 28.00 -30.39 7.27
N THR A 299 27.70 -30.91 6.07
CA THR A 299 27.05 -30.13 4.99
C THR A 299 25.71 -29.54 5.45
N VAL A 300 24.85 -30.32 6.10
CA VAL A 300 23.57 -29.82 6.65
C VAL A 300 23.79 -28.73 7.70
N GLY A 301 24.75 -28.91 8.61
CA GLY A 301 25.08 -27.95 9.64
C GLY A 301 25.55 -26.61 9.07
N ILE A 302 26.55 -26.66 8.19
CA ILE A 302 27.17 -25.49 7.57
C ILE A 302 26.21 -24.79 6.62
N TYR A 303 25.46 -25.55 5.80
CA TYR A 303 24.42 -25.00 4.92
C TYR A 303 23.42 -24.16 5.70
N ALA A 304 22.89 -24.69 6.80
CA ALA A 304 21.87 -24.01 7.59
C ALA A 304 22.42 -22.77 8.32
N LEU A 305 23.64 -22.83 8.86
CA LEU A 305 24.30 -21.69 9.50
C LEU A 305 24.69 -20.57 8.53
N VAL A 306 25.26 -20.91 7.37
CA VAL A 306 25.58 -19.91 6.34
C VAL A 306 24.30 -19.28 5.79
N SER A 307 23.24 -20.09 5.57
CA SER A 307 21.94 -19.57 5.13
C SER A 307 21.32 -18.60 6.15
N HIS A 308 21.43 -18.90 7.45
CA HIS A 308 21.04 -17.98 8.52
C HIS A 308 21.88 -16.69 8.48
N GLN A 309 23.21 -16.79 8.43
CA GLN A 309 24.13 -15.65 8.48
C GLN A 309 23.95 -14.66 7.31
N TYR A 310 23.62 -15.16 6.11
CA TYR A 310 23.37 -14.32 4.94
C TYR A 310 21.90 -13.95 4.73
N MET A 311 20.97 -14.37 5.62
CA MET A 311 19.52 -14.20 5.48
C MET A 311 18.97 -14.76 4.14
N LEU A 312 19.63 -15.79 3.60
CA LEU A 312 19.47 -16.26 2.23
C LEU A 312 19.61 -17.78 2.15
N ASP A 313 18.61 -18.46 1.58
CA ASP A 313 18.70 -19.87 1.20
C ASP A 313 19.26 -19.93 -0.23
N PRO A 314 20.49 -20.43 -0.43
CA PRO A 314 21.14 -20.34 -1.73
C PRO A 314 20.44 -21.16 -2.81
N LEU A 315 19.95 -22.36 -2.49
CA LEU A 315 19.31 -23.27 -3.45
C LEU A 315 17.96 -22.71 -3.91
N LEU A 316 17.14 -22.24 -2.95
CA LEU A 316 15.84 -21.62 -3.23
C LEU A 316 15.99 -20.32 -4.05
N ALA A 317 17.03 -19.53 -3.76
CA ALA A 317 17.33 -18.31 -4.51
C ALA A 317 17.66 -18.61 -5.98
N LEU A 318 18.51 -19.61 -6.26
CA LEU A 318 18.87 -20.00 -7.63
C LEU A 318 17.69 -20.61 -8.39
N ALA A 319 16.84 -21.37 -7.70
CA ALA A 319 15.56 -21.85 -8.24
C ALA A 319 14.58 -20.71 -8.58
N GLY A 320 14.84 -19.48 -8.09
CA GLY A 320 14.04 -18.30 -8.38
C GLY A 320 12.84 -18.13 -7.45
N PHE A 321 12.89 -18.69 -6.25
CA PHE A 321 11.83 -18.60 -5.25
C PHE A 321 12.27 -17.78 -4.02
N SER A 322 11.28 -17.14 -3.38
CA SER A 322 11.42 -16.41 -2.13
C SER A 322 10.28 -16.74 -1.18
N GLU A 323 10.59 -16.85 0.10
CA GLU A 323 9.65 -17.15 1.15
C GLU A 323 8.87 -15.89 1.57
N TYR A 324 7.54 -15.96 1.50
CA TYR A 324 6.64 -14.85 1.82
C TYR A 324 6.25 -14.85 3.28
N THR A 325 5.67 -15.98 3.72
CA THR A 325 5.38 -16.39 5.10
C THR A 325 6.02 -17.76 5.33
N PHE A 326 6.07 -18.24 6.58
CA PHE A 326 6.71 -19.51 6.93
C PHE A 326 6.21 -20.67 6.04
N MET A 327 7.14 -21.30 5.31
CA MET A 327 6.90 -22.38 4.34
C MET A 327 6.01 -22.02 3.11
N SER A 328 5.73 -20.75 2.86
CA SER A 328 5.01 -20.29 1.67
C SER A 328 5.95 -19.63 0.66
N TYR A 329 6.16 -20.28 -0.47
CA TYR A 329 7.13 -19.88 -1.50
C TYR A 329 6.46 -19.24 -2.71
N HIS A 330 6.98 -18.09 -3.14
CA HIS A 330 6.53 -17.38 -4.33
C HIS A 330 7.71 -17.15 -5.28
N ARG A 331 7.41 -17.04 -6.58
CA ARG A 331 8.42 -16.82 -7.61
C ARG A 331 8.90 -15.36 -7.61
N ILE A 332 10.21 -15.16 -7.64
CA ILE A 332 10.84 -13.85 -7.82
C ILE A 332 10.56 -13.39 -9.26
N GLN A 333 9.77 -12.32 -9.40
CA GLN A 333 9.42 -11.70 -10.68
C GLN A 333 10.33 -10.52 -11.01
N GLU A 334 10.76 -9.76 -9.99
CA GLU A 334 11.60 -8.59 -10.19
C GLU A 334 13.03 -8.99 -10.67
N PRO A 335 13.45 -8.57 -11.87
CA PRO A 335 14.66 -9.09 -12.51
C PRO A 335 15.94 -8.61 -11.83
N PHE A 336 15.95 -7.39 -11.28
CA PHE A 336 17.08 -6.83 -10.55
C PHE A 336 17.35 -7.60 -9.25
N VAL A 337 16.30 -7.80 -8.44
CA VAL A 337 16.35 -8.58 -7.20
C VAL A 337 16.79 -10.02 -7.50
N ARG A 338 16.29 -10.64 -8.58
CA ARG A 338 16.74 -11.98 -9.00
C ARG A 338 18.24 -12.03 -9.32
N LYS A 339 18.79 -11.07 -10.08
CA LYS A 339 20.24 -10.98 -10.37
C LYS A 339 21.04 -10.85 -9.07
N LEU A 340 20.58 -10.01 -8.14
CA LEU A 340 21.24 -9.72 -6.86
C LEU A 340 21.26 -10.93 -5.93
N LEU A 341 20.12 -11.61 -5.75
CA LEU A 341 19.99 -12.83 -4.95
C LEU A 341 20.81 -13.98 -5.55
N ASN A 342 20.82 -14.16 -6.88
CA ASN A 342 21.65 -15.17 -7.54
C ASN A 342 23.15 -14.95 -7.29
N LYS A 343 23.64 -13.71 -7.43
CA LYS A 343 25.06 -13.37 -7.16
C LYS A 343 25.44 -13.69 -5.71
N ARG A 344 24.58 -13.32 -4.75
CA ARG A 344 24.80 -13.60 -3.33
C ARG A 344 24.69 -15.08 -2.97
N SER A 345 23.77 -15.80 -3.61
CA SER A 345 23.64 -17.25 -3.47
C SER A 345 24.92 -17.97 -3.91
N LEU A 346 25.46 -17.60 -5.07
CA LEU A 346 26.72 -18.17 -5.56
C LEU A 346 27.87 -17.96 -4.55
N MET A 347 28.01 -16.73 -4.02
CA MET A 347 29.01 -16.43 -2.99
C MET A 347 28.79 -17.25 -1.71
N ALA A 348 27.53 -17.42 -1.26
CA ALA A 348 27.20 -18.21 -0.09
C ALA A 348 27.50 -19.70 -0.30
N LEU A 349 27.22 -20.26 -1.48
CA LEU A 349 27.60 -21.63 -1.85
C LEU A 349 29.11 -21.83 -1.87
N THR A 350 29.89 -20.87 -2.37
CA THR A 350 31.36 -20.93 -2.30
C THR A 350 31.84 -21.02 -0.85
N TRP A 351 31.26 -20.25 0.07
CA TRP A 351 31.56 -20.35 1.51
C TRP A 351 31.14 -21.70 2.12
N ILE A 352 29.95 -22.20 1.79
CA ILE A 352 29.47 -23.51 2.29
C ILE A 352 30.43 -24.62 1.86
N VAL A 353 30.74 -24.72 0.57
CA VAL A 353 31.65 -25.75 0.03
C VAL A 353 33.06 -25.60 0.59
N GLY A 354 33.57 -24.37 0.74
CA GLY A 354 34.90 -24.13 1.29
C GLY A 354 35.04 -24.55 2.76
N ILE A 355 34.08 -24.16 3.61
CA ILE A 355 34.08 -24.51 5.04
C ILE A 355 33.84 -26.02 5.24
N ASP A 356 32.93 -26.61 4.47
CA ASP A 356 32.62 -28.04 4.53
C ASP A 356 33.79 -28.91 4.09
N ALA A 357 34.45 -28.56 2.98
CA ALA A 357 35.65 -29.27 2.53
C ALA A 357 36.77 -29.22 3.57
N VAL A 358 37.02 -28.06 4.21
CA VAL A 358 38.03 -27.92 5.27
C VAL A 358 37.71 -28.82 6.47
N LEU A 359 36.47 -28.79 6.97
CA LEU A 359 36.06 -29.62 8.11
C LEU A 359 36.11 -31.12 7.76
N CYS A 360 35.59 -31.52 6.61
CA CYS A 360 35.64 -32.91 6.15
C CYS A 360 37.08 -33.41 5.98
N CYS A 361 37.98 -32.61 5.38
CA CYS A 361 39.40 -32.96 5.28
C CYS A 361 40.04 -33.18 6.65
N ILE A 362 39.77 -32.32 7.64
CA ILE A 362 40.30 -32.47 9.00
C ILE A 362 39.81 -33.78 9.62
N PHE A 363 38.49 -33.99 9.72
CA PHE A 363 37.95 -35.11 10.51
C PHE A 363 38.04 -36.48 9.80
N ILE A 364 38.14 -36.53 8.46
CA ILE A 364 38.30 -37.79 7.72
C ILE A 364 39.76 -38.23 7.64
N LEU A 365 40.71 -37.29 7.46
CA LEU A 365 42.13 -37.64 7.22
C LEU A 365 42.95 -37.82 8.50
N VAL A 366 42.55 -37.21 9.63
CA VAL A 366 43.23 -37.36 10.92
C VAL A 366 43.36 -38.85 11.31
N PRO A 367 44.57 -39.33 11.67
CA PRO A 367 44.77 -40.71 12.08
C PRO A 367 43.94 -41.02 13.34
N GLY A 368 43.26 -42.16 13.34
CA GLY A 368 42.57 -42.65 14.54
C GLY A 368 43.58 -43.19 15.54
N HIS A 369 43.34 -42.92 16.82
CA HIS A 369 44.00 -43.62 17.93
C HIS A 369 42.90 -44.21 18.79
N ARG A 370 43.00 -45.50 19.13
CA ARG A 370 42.04 -46.14 20.02
C ARG A 370 42.37 -45.72 21.45
N LEU A 371 41.46 -44.98 22.09
CA LEU A 371 41.54 -44.66 23.52
C LEU A 371 41.24 -45.90 24.38
#